data_AF-W2TLX2-F1
#
_entry.id   AF-W2TLX2-F1
#
_cell.length_a   1.000
_cell.length_b   1.000
_cell.length_c   1.000
_cell.angle_alpha   90.00
_cell.angle_beta   90.00
_cell.angle_gamma   90.00
#
_symmetry.space_group_name_H-M   'P 1'
#
loop_
_entity.id
_entity.type
_entity.pdbx_description
1 polymer ?
#
loop_
_entity_poly.entity_id
_entity_poly.type
_entity_poly.pdbx_seq_one_letter_code
_entity_poly.pdbx_strand_id
1 'polypeptide(L)'
;MLIAVDLMQRESLAMVMAYAAFARQQVYWARDLFFVFVDGGAPGMDAWLAEYHLVEDNVLHGDPLTEMRGVMIGGVSQTSKTSSTNPVIRLELNHLNGQLPNLDLVNSVVRIAGKGKFALHSIVYGVRDAESGGSDWHMLVPLRAMYTQAFIAVEGIHSVMGKYGVQAITVAVPPLVSYPLRQSTRLLEAIARSLNNILERFHQSYFLYILASTDNFVSIAYFMPIIGGILLPLLIYAYRDWTFINYLTVPRTWLLMHAIGLCIWMISTKYFAEYTENTRNDVVLLGISMLIPWGLLIPTPVTEIQSLRFFLLLECCLAAGAVSLLNFSLALCFAVVAVPVLVKFTQDNEKRSRALLRTALALACHPVCIYALFLVYGKPYLGYGGKPVSLDANTFVNALLRLVKEHMVYGSHVLPLLLVIVLPMWNMILPLALVRSKLVSNGTPEAEEQAKIVEVQNHNDD
;
A
#
# COMPACT_ATOMS: atom_id res chain seq x y z
N MET A 1 -5.97 28.01 -0.66
CA MET A 1 -4.67 27.37 -0.38
C MET A 1 -4.63 26.99 1.08
N LEU A 2 -4.19 25.78 1.39
CA LEU A 2 -4.24 25.24 2.74
C LEU A 2 -2.85 25.26 3.40
N ILE A 3 -2.74 25.75 4.63
CA ILE A 3 -1.53 25.64 5.45
C ILE A 3 -1.93 24.96 6.74
N ALA A 4 -1.40 23.76 6.97
CA ALA A 4 -1.70 22.96 8.15
C ALA A 4 -0.48 22.82 9.06
N VAL A 5 -0.72 22.73 10.36
CA VAL A 5 0.31 22.44 11.35
C VAL A 5 -0.25 21.62 12.49
N ASP A 6 0.55 20.68 12.98
CA ASP A 6 0.25 19.91 14.18
C ASP A 6 0.42 20.79 15.43
N LEU A 7 -0.59 20.84 16.30
CA LEU A 7 -0.53 21.56 17.57
C LEU A 7 0.59 21.05 18.50
N MET A 8 1.01 19.79 18.36
CA MET A 8 2.10 19.23 19.14
C MET A 8 3.46 19.83 18.75
N GLN A 9 3.58 20.45 17.58
CA GLN A 9 4.84 21.00 17.08
C GLN A 9 4.97 22.51 17.34
N ARG A 10 5.48 22.85 18.53
CA ARG A 10 5.57 24.24 19.03
C ARG A 10 6.29 25.21 18.09
N GLU A 11 7.41 24.80 17.49
CA GLU A 11 8.18 25.67 16.59
C GLU A 11 7.43 25.97 15.28
N SER A 12 6.88 24.92 14.66
CA SER A 12 6.06 25.00 13.45
C SER A 12 4.79 25.82 13.71
N LEU A 13 4.17 25.62 14.87
CA LEU A 13 2.99 26.36 15.32
C LEU A 13 3.30 27.87 15.40
N ALA A 14 4.39 28.24 16.08
CA ALA A 14 4.83 29.63 16.16
C ALA A 14 5.12 30.24 14.77
N MET A 15 5.72 29.46 13.87
CA MET A 15 5.97 29.85 12.48
C MET A 15 4.68 30.12 11.71
N VAL A 16 3.73 29.20 11.74
CA VAL A 16 2.46 29.33 11.02
C VAL A 16 1.61 30.46 11.60
N MET A 17 1.58 30.62 12.93
CA MET A 17 0.90 31.76 13.57
C MET A 17 1.53 33.11 13.18
N ALA A 18 2.86 33.22 13.22
CA ALA A 18 3.57 34.42 12.81
C ALA A 18 3.31 34.75 11.33
N TYR A 19 3.32 33.73 10.48
CA TYR A 19 3.02 33.90 9.07
C TYR A 19 1.55 34.28 8.82
N ALA A 20 0.59 33.70 9.54
CA ALA A 20 -0.83 34.07 9.44
C ALA A 20 -1.06 35.54 9.82
N ALA A 21 -0.45 36.01 10.91
CA ALA A 21 -0.51 37.41 11.33
C ALA A 21 0.08 38.36 10.25
N PHE A 22 1.18 37.95 9.63
CA PHE A 22 1.81 38.69 8.53
C PHE A 22 0.96 38.68 7.26
N ALA A 23 0.46 37.52 6.84
CA ALA A 23 -0.32 37.32 5.61
C ALA A 23 -1.61 38.12 5.63
N ARG A 24 -2.25 38.27 6.80
CA ARG A 24 -3.44 39.11 6.99
C ARG A 24 -3.21 40.59 6.62
N GLN A 25 -1.99 41.09 6.74
CA GLN A 25 -1.65 42.48 6.42
C GLN A 25 -1.34 42.70 4.94
N GLN A 26 -1.28 41.63 4.13
CA GLN A 26 -0.87 41.71 2.74
C GLN A 26 -2.07 41.68 1.80
N VAL A 27 -2.03 42.49 0.73
CA VAL A 27 -3.15 42.66 -0.22
C VAL A 27 -2.94 41.86 -1.52
N TYR A 28 -1.77 41.24 -1.72
CA TYR A 28 -1.42 40.58 -2.98
C TYR A 28 -1.99 39.15 -3.13
N TRP A 29 -2.84 38.70 -2.22
CA TRP A 29 -3.46 37.37 -2.28
C TRP A 29 -4.62 37.38 -3.27
N ALA A 30 -4.51 36.56 -4.30
CA ALA A 30 -5.56 36.34 -5.28
C ALA A 30 -6.49 35.16 -4.88
N ARG A 31 -6.10 34.39 -3.86
CA ARG A 31 -6.80 33.18 -3.40
C ARG A 31 -6.96 33.22 -1.89
N ASP A 32 -8.01 32.58 -1.39
CA ASP A 32 -8.23 32.38 0.04
C ASP A 32 -7.10 31.55 0.67
N LEU A 33 -6.65 31.97 1.84
CA LEU A 33 -5.66 31.26 2.67
C LEU A 33 -6.36 30.63 3.87
N PHE A 34 -6.25 29.31 3.99
CA PHE A 34 -6.75 28.55 5.13
C PHE A 34 -5.59 28.18 6.04
N PHE A 35 -5.66 28.58 7.30
CA PHE A 35 -4.71 28.20 8.34
C PHE A 35 -5.39 27.21 9.28
N VAL A 36 -4.90 25.97 9.30
CA VAL A 36 -5.50 24.89 10.08
C VAL A 36 -4.51 24.42 11.14
N PHE A 37 -4.92 24.59 12.40
CA PHE A 37 -4.17 24.15 13.57
C PHE A 37 -4.78 22.85 14.04
N VAL A 38 -4.12 21.75 13.70
CA VAL A 38 -4.69 20.40 13.78
C VAL A 38 -4.36 19.78 15.13
N ASP A 39 -5.39 19.35 15.85
CA ASP A 39 -5.24 18.45 17.00
C ASP A 39 -5.34 16.99 16.55
N GLY A 40 -4.62 16.08 17.21
CA GLY A 40 -4.66 14.65 16.92
C GLY A 40 -3.94 14.20 15.63
N GLY A 41 -3.30 15.11 14.88
CA GLY A 41 -2.53 14.78 13.68
C GLY A 41 -3.39 14.48 12.45
N ALA A 42 -3.02 13.47 11.66
CA ALA A 42 -3.72 13.16 10.41
C ALA A 42 -5.24 12.88 10.55
N PRO A 43 -5.75 12.19 11.60
CA PRO A 43 -7.19 12.02 11.81
C PRO A 43 -7.94 13.33 12.01
N GLY A 44 -7.38 14.28 12.77
CA GLY A 44 -8.03 15.58 12.98
C GLY A 44 -8.09 16.41 11.70
N MET A 45 -7.06 16.30 10.86
CA MET A 45 -7.07 16.92 9.53
C MET A 45 -8.10 16.27 8.61
N ASP A 46 -8.23 14.94 8.64
CA ASP A 46 -9.21 14.20 7.83
C ASP A 46 -10.63 14.59 8.25
N ALA A 47 -10.93 14.64 9.55
CA ALA A 47 -12.23 15.08 10.05
C ALA A 47 -12.57 16.52 9.62
N TRP A 48 -11.62 17.44 9.70
CA TRP A 48 -11.84 18.83 9.25
C TRP A 48 -12.08 18.92 7.73
N LEU A 49 -11.35 18.13 6.94
CA LEU A 49 -11.54 18.09 5.48
C LEU A 49 -12.86 17.41 5.10
N ALA A 50 -13.27 16.37 5.83
CA ALA A 50 -14.54 15.68 5.63
C ALA A 50 -15.70 16.68 5.73
N GLU A 51 -15.74 17.47 6.81
CA GLU A 51 -16.73 18.53 6.99
C GLU A 51 -16.62 19.63 5.92
N TYR A 52 -15.41 20.06 5.57
CA TYR A 52 -15.22 21.09 4.53
C TYR A 52 -15.73 20.65 3.15
N HIS A 53 -15.56 19.36 2.83
CA HIS A 53 -15.94 18.77 1.56
C HIS A 53 -17.33 18.12 1.57
N LEU A 54 -18.06 18.20 2.69
CA LEU A 54 -19.37 17.56 2.88
C LEU A 54 -19.34 16.06 2.58
N VAL A 55 -18.27 15.39 3.01
CA VAL A 55 -18.11 13.94 2.89
C VAL A 55 -18.50 13.31 4.21
N GLU A 56 -19.53 12.48 4.19
CA GLU A 56 -19.92 11.69 5.36
C GLU A 56 -18.88 10.59 5.62
N ASP A 57 -18.32 10.57 6.83
CA ASP A 57 -17.47 9.50 7.33
C ASP A 57 -18.17 8.82 8.51
N ASN A 58 -18.10 7.48 8.57
CA ASN A 58 -18.79 6.69 9.60
C ASN A 58 -18.01 6.66 10.93
N VAL A 59 -16.72 7.00 10.91
CA VAL A 59 -15.83 6.86 12.07
C VAL A 59 -15.41 8.22 12.62
N LEU A 60 -15.17 9.20 11.75
CA LEU A 60 -14.77 10.54 12.13
C LEU A 60 -15.91 11.52 11.88
N HIS A 61 -16.31 12.27 12.91
CA HIS A 61 -17.29 13.35 12.79
C HIS A 61 -16.64 14.65 13.22
N GLY A 62 -16.79 15.70 12.40
CA GLY A 62 -16.42 17.05 12.77
C GLY A 62 -17.65 17.87 13.13
N ASP A 63 -17.45 18.96 13.85
CA ASP A 63 -18.51 19.96 14.02
C ASP A 63 -18.72 20.70 12.69
N PRO A 64 -19.99 21.02 12.33
CA PRO A 64 -20.29 21.66 11.07
C PRO A 64 -19.58 23.02 10.94
N LEU A 65 -18.89 23.22 9.82
CA LEU A 65 -18.17 24.46 9.54
C LEU A 65 -19.14 25.58 9.14
N THR A 66 -18.98 26.76 9.75
CA THR A 66 -19.82 27.94 9.47
C THR A 66 -19.61 28.53 8.08
N GLU A 67 -18.40 28.39 7.54
CA GLU A 67 -18.05 28.83 6.19
C GLU A 67 -17.36 27.70 5.42
N MET A 68 -17.99 27.28 4.33
CA MET A 68 -17.35 26.51 3.27
C MET A 68 -17.09 27.44 2.10
N ARG A 69 -15.87 27.43 1.58
CA ARG A 69 -15.46 28.26 0.44
C ARG A 69 -15.08 27.37 -0.73
N GLY A 70 -14.58 27.97 -1.81
CA GLY A 70 -14.24 27.28 -3.05
C GLY A 70 -13.20 26.16 -2.91
N VAL A 71 -12.82 25.59 -4.05
CA VAL A 71 -11.95 24.41 -4.12
C VAL A 71 -10.54 24.71 -3.61
N MET A 72 -10.03 23.84 -2.73
CA MET A 72 -8.63 23.85 -2.30
C MET A 72 -7.74 23.20 -3.36
N ILE A 73 -6.89 24.00 -4.01
CA ILE A 73 -6.02 23.50 -5.10
C ILE A 73 -4.77 22.81 -4.56
N GLY A 74 -4.18 23.36 -3.50
CA GLY A 74 -2.95 22.84 -2.92
C GLY A 74 -2.76 23.25 -1.47
N GLY A 75 -1.95 22.45 -0.78
CA GLY A 75 -1.70 22.55 0.65
C GLY A 75 -0.23 22.39 1.02
N VAL A 76 0.15 22.94 2.17
CA VAL A 76 1.48 22.73 2.76
C VAL A 76 1.31 22.45 4.23
N SER A 77 1.84 21.31 4.67
CA SER A 77 1.98 21.00 6.10
C SER A 77 3.34 21.48 6.58
N GLN A 78 3.39 22.26 7.66
CA GLN A 78 4.65 22.74 8.22
C GLN A 78 5.09 21.88 9.39
N THR A 79 6.36 21.47 9.39
CA THR A 79 6.98 20.78 10.51
C THR A 79 8.38 21.32 10.81
N SER A 80 8.84 21.15 12.04
CA SER A 80 10.21 21.38 12.45
C SER A 80 10.79 20.06 12.90
N LYS A 81 11.92 19.66 12.31
CA LYS A 81 12.63 18.44 12.69
C LYS A 81 14.05 18.77 13.10
N THR A 82 14.42 18.33 14.29
CA THR A 82 15.78 18.42 14.80
C THR A 82 16.71 17.61 13.92
N SER A 83 17.56 18.28 13.15
CA SER A 83 18.57 17.66 12.29
C SER A 83 19.93 18.31 12.54
N SER A 84 20.99 17.52 12.30
CA SER A 84 22.40 17.79 12.59
C SER A 84 22.92 19.13 12.05
N THR A 85 24.10 19.53 12.52
CA THR A 85 24.99 20.67 12.17
C THR A 85 24.71 21.57 10.96
N ASN A 86 24.11 21.09 9.87
CA ASN A 86 23.79 21.88 8.68
C ASN A 86 22.26 22.04 8.48
N PRO A 87 21.76 23.26 8.20
CA PRO A 87 20.35 23.49 7.97
C PRO A 87 19.91 22.90 6.62
N VAL A 88 18.98 21.96 6.66
CA VAL A 88 18.42 21.26 5.49
C VAL A 88 16.88 21.23 5.59
N ILE A 89 16.20 21.30 4.45
CA ILE A 89 14.75 21.11 4.37
C ILE A 89 14.47 19.65 4.10
N ARG A 90 13.57 19.02 4.85
CA ARG A 90 13.10 17.68 4.53
C ARG A 90 11.68 17.73 3.98
N LEU A 91 11.45 17.02 2.88
CA LEU A 91 10.15 16.91 2.24
C LEU A 91 9.56 15.52 2.51
N GLU A 92 8.31 15.51 2.93
CA GLU A 92 7.48 14.30 3.02
C GLU A 92 6.37 14.45 1.98
N LEU A 93 6.16 13.38 1.21
CA LEU A 93 5.43 13.45 -0.04
C LEU A 93 4.26 12.48 -0.07
N ASN A 94 4.35 11.33 0.60
CA ASN A 94 3.40 10.26 0.37
C ASN A 94 2.02 10.64 0.88
N HIS A 95 1.06 10.67 -0.03
CA HIS A 95 -0.37 10.68 0.26
C HIS A 95 -0.84 9.31 0.74
N LEU A 96 -2.13 9.23 1.08
CA LEU A 96 -2.77 8.00 1.52
C LEU A 96 -2.43 6.84 0.59
N ASN A 97 -2.05 5.70 1.17
CA ASN A 97 -1.68 4.47 0.45
C ASN A 97 -0.56 4.64 -0.59
N GLY A 98 0.39 5.56 -0.35
CA GLY A 98 1.56 5.75 -1.21
C GLY A 98 1.28 6.48 -2.51
N GLN A 99 0.11 7.13 -2.64
CA GLN A 99 -0.14 8.08 -3.72
C GLN A 99 0.83 9.27 -3.62
N LEU A 100 1.04 9.98 -4.72
CA LEU A 100 1.98 11.09 -4.77
C LEU A 100 1.30 12.39 -5.19
N PRO A 101 1.77 13.54 -4.65
CA PRO A 101 1.31 14.84 -5.06
C PRO A 101 1.75 15.13 -6.49
N ASN A 102 1.18 16.17 -7.09
CA ASN A 102 1.67 16.64 -8.37
C ASN A 102 3.16 17.03 -8.30
N LEU A 103 3.96 16.52 -9.24
CA LEU A 103 5.40 16.75 -9.30
C LEU A 103 5.78 18.24 -9.38
N ASP A 104 4.95 19.11 -9.97
CA ASP A 104 5.21 20.56 -10.04
C ASP A 104 5.22 21.22 -8.67
N LEU A 105 4.39 20.73 -7.74
CA LEU A 105 4.39 21.21 -6.35
C LEU A 105 5.73 20.91 -5.70
N VAL A 106 6.23 19.67 -5.86
CA VAL A 106 7.51 19.23 -5.33
C VAL A 106 8.66 20.05 -5.94
N ASN A 107 8.70 20.14 -7.27
CA ASN A 107 9.74 20.88 -8.00
C ASN A 107 9.75 22.37 -7.62
N SER A 108 8.57 22.98 -7.45
CA SER A 108 8.47 24.37 -7.03
C SER A 108 9.07 24.57 -5.65
N VAL A 109 8.75 23.70 -4.69
CA VAL A 109 9.28 23.80 -3.32
C VAL A 109 10.77 23.56 -3.28
N VAL A 110 11.28 22.53 -3.98
CA VAL A 110 12.73 22.26 -4.10
C VAL A 110 13.46 23.46 -4.72
N ARG A 111 12.92 24.04 -5.80
CA ARG A 111 13.55 25.18 -6.49
C ARG A 111 13.52 26.45 -5.63
N ILE A 112 12.43 26.71 -4.90
CA ILE A 112 12.32 27.85 -3.99
C ILE A 112 13.30 27.70 -2.83
N ALA A 113 13.37 26.51 -2.22
CA ALA A 113 14.29 26.19 -1.13
C ALA A 113 15.76 26.32 -1.53
N GLY A 114 16.14 25.72 -2.67
CA GLY A 114 17.54 25.59 -3.09
C GLY A 114 18.13 26.85 -3.74
N LYS A 115 17.31 27.76 -4.29
CA LYS A 115 17.80 28.94 -5.01
C LYS A 115 17.67 30.24 -4.22
N GLY A 116 18.53 31.21 -4.56
CA GLY A 116 18.40 32.59 -4.13
C GLY A 116 18.74 32.78 -2.64
N LYS A 117 17.81 33.41 -1.91
CA LYS A 117 18.05 33.90 -0.53
C LYS A 117 17.96 32.83 0.55
N PHE A 118 17.42 31.65 0.23
CA PHE A 118 17.25 30.56 1.18
C PHE A 118 18.43 29.60 1.15
N ALA A 119 18.88 29.18 -0.05
CA ALA A 119 20.05 28.34 -0.27
C ALA A 119 20.09 27.08 0.62
N LEU A 120 18.91 26.49 0.86
CA LEU A 120 18.74 25.30 1.68
C LEU A 120 18.70 24.06 0.80
N HIS A 121 19.52 23.07 1.14
CA HIS A 121 19.46 21.78 0.49
C HIS A 121 18.16 21.05 0.90
N SER A 122 17.50 20.43 -0.08
CA SER A 122 16.27 19.66 0.14
C SER A 122 16.58 18.18 0.23
N ILE A 123 15.97 17.49 1.18
CA ILE A 123 16.12 16.04 1.40
C ILE A 123 14.75 15.40 1.25
N VAL A 124 14.68 14.33 0.45
CA VAL A 124 13.45 13.55 0.27
C VAL A 124 13.67 12.15 0.81
N TYR A 125 12.61 11.55 1.36
CA TYR A 125 12.66 10.22 1.97
C TYR A 125 13.79 10.08 3.00
N GLY A 126 14.21 11.15 3.67
CA GLY A 126 15.18 11.11 4.76
C GLY A 126 16.59 10.58 4.45
N VAL A 127 17.00 10.48 3.20
CA VAL A 127 18.39 10.14 2.80
C VAL A 127 19.24 11.42 2.83
N ARG A 128 20.37 11.45 3.56
CA ARG A 128 21.13 12.71 3.78
C ARG A 128 22.14 12.97 2.66
N ASP A 129 22.46 14.24 2.43
CA ASP A 129 23.40 14.66 1.38
C ASP A 129 24.85 14.24 1.63
N ALA A 130 25.25 14.03 2.90
CA ALA A 130 26.55 13.44 3.22
C ALA A 130 26.71 12.00 2.69
N GLU A 131 25.60 11.33 2.38
CA GLU A 131 25.55 10.03 1.71
C GLU A 131 25.41 10.19 0.18
N SER A 132 25.07 11.39 -0.31
CA SER A 132 24.81 11.75 -1.73
C SER A 132 26.07 11.83 -2.61
N GLY A 133 27.21 11.34 -2.12
CA GLY A 133 28.48 11.26 -2.85
C GLY A 133 29.13 9.87 -2.88
N GLY A 134 28.52 8.86 -2.26
CA GLY A 134 29.04 7.47 -2.25
C GLY A 134 28.43 6.62 -3.36
N SER A 135 29.18 5.69 -3.95
CA SER A 135 28.77 4.80 -5.07
C SER A 135 27.31 4.31 -5.07
N ASP A 136 26.73 4.04 -3.89
CA ASP A 136 25.42 3.39 -3.75
C ASP A 136 24.22 4.35 -3.60
N TRP A 137 24.47 5.67 -3.55
CA TRP A 137 23.46 6.68 -3.23
C TRP A 137 22.33 6.76 -4.27
N HIS A 138 22.66 6.56 -5.55
CA HIS A 138 21.71 6.60 -6.66
C HIS A 138 20.58 5.57 -6.53
N MET A 139 20.77 4.53 -5.72
CA MET A 139 19.78 3.46 -5.53
C MET A 139 18.99 3.64 -4.22
N LEU A 140 19.51 4.35 -3.22
CA LEU A 140 18.88 4.47 -1.90
C LEU A 140 17.58 5.30 -1.93
N VAL A 141 17.58 6.44 -2.63
CA VAL A 141 16.38 7.31 -2.70
C VAL A 141 15.23 6.60 -3.42
N PRO A 142 15.39 6.03 -4.64
CA PRO A 142 14.33 5.24 -5.27
C PRO A 142 13.85 4.06 -4.42
N LEU A 143 14.77 3.27 -3.83
CA LEU A 143 14.38 2.11 -3.02
C LEU A 143 13.55 2.52 -1.80
N ARG A 144 13.90 3.65 -1.18
CA ARG A 144 13.14 4.15 -0.05
C ARG A 144 11.83 4.81 -0.45
N ALA A 145 11.80 5.50 -1.59
CA ALA A 145 10.55 5.96 -2.18
C ALA A 145 9.59 4.77 -2.33
N MET A 146 10.08 3.67 -2.91
CA MET A 146 9.28 2.46 -3.11
C MET A 146 8.86 1.82 -1.79
N TYR A 147 9.77 1.67 -0.82
CA TYR A 147 9.45 1.14 0.50
C TYR A 147 8.37 1.96 1.22
N THR A 148 8.54 3.28 1.25
CA THR A 148 7.60 4.17 1.94
C THR A 148 6.25 4.20 1.25
N GLN A 149 6.20 4.25 -0.09
CA GLN A 149 4.96 4.16 -0.85
C GLN A 149 4.25 2.81 -0.65
N ALA A 150 4.98 1.70 -0.56
CA ALA A 150 4.38 0.38 -0.42
C ALA A 150 3.78 0.13 0.97
N PHE A 151 4.44 0.58 2.05
CA PHE A 151 4.14 0.12 3.42
C PHE A 151 3.79 1.24 4.41
N ILE A 152 3.84 2.51 4.00
CA ILE A 152 3.45 3.64 4.84
C ILE A 152 2.15 4.22 4.27
N ALA A 153 1.01 3.87 4.89
CA ALA A 153 -0.28 4.41 4.47
C ALA A 153 -0.41 5.91 4.72
N VAL A 154 0.13 6.41 5.85
CA VAL A 154 0.10 7.82 6.25
C VAL A 154 1.51 8.23 6.70
N GLU A 155 2.11 9.20 6.00
CA GLU A 155 3.43 9.75 6.32
C GLU A 155 3.32 10.96 7.26
N GLY A 156 2.32 11.83 7.05
CA GLY A 156 2.07 13.00 7.89
C GLY A 156 0.67 13.57 7.68
N ILE A 157 0.43 14.77 8.23
CA ILE A 157 -0.88 15.46 8.12
C ILE A 157 -1.26 15.72 6.66
N HIS A 158 -0.29 15.99 5.79
CA HIS A 158 -0.54 16.17 4.35
C HIS A 158 -1.10 14.92 3.67
N SER A 159 -0.90 13.72 4.22
CA SER A 159 -1.21 12.49 3.51
C SER A 159 -2.71 12.30 3.25
N VAL A 160 -3.56 12.78 4.16
CA VAL A 160 -5.03 12.71 4.05
C VAL A 160 -5.59 13.76 3.11
N MET A 161 -4.86 14.84 2.82
CA MET A 161 -5.30 15.91 1.91
C MET A 161 -5.52 15.41 0.48
N GLY A 162 -4.75 14.38 0.07
CA GLY A 162 -4.89 13.73 -1.23
C GLY A 162 -6.27 13.09 -1.46
N LYS A 163 -6.92 12.57 -0.42
CA LYS A 163 -8.28 11.97 -0.47
C LYS A 163 -9.31 12.96 -1.01
N TYR A 164 -9.15 14.24 -0.70
CA TYR A 164 -10.04 15.33 -1.13
C TYR A 164 -9.53 16.04 -2.39
N GLY A 165 -8.49 15.50 -3.01
CA GLY A 165 -7.90 16.05 -4.22
C GLY A 165 -7.10 17.34 -4.01
N VAL A 166 -6.71 17.64 -2.76
CA VAL A 166 -5.84 18.75 -2.38
C VAL A 166 -4.39 18.29 -2.47
N GLN A 167 -3.62 18.89 -3.39
CA GLN A 167 -2.22 18.52 -3.60
C GLN A 167 -1.35 19.11 -2.50
N ALA A 168 -0.80 18.26 -1.62
CA ALA A 168 -0.08 18.74 -0.45
C ALA A 168 1.23 18.00 -0.18
N ILE A 169 2.15 18.68 0.51
CA ILE A 169 3.42 18.12 0.99
C ILE A 169 3.70 18.60 2.41
N THR A 170 4.41 17.81 3.22
CA THR A 170 5.02 18.36 4.44
C THR A 170 6.37 18.98 4.10
N VAL A 171 6.58 20.22 4.53
CA VAL A 171 7.87 20.89 4.51
C VAL A 171 8.41 20.94 5.93
N ALA A 172 9.45 20.16 6.18
CA ALA A 172 10.19 20.16 7.43
C ALA A 172 11.34 21.17 7.36
N VAL A 173 11.18 22.27 8.06
CA VAL A 173 12.18 23.34 8.16
C VAL A 173 13.18 23.00 9.27
N PRO A 174 14.44 23.45 9.20
CA PRO A 174 15.38 23.30 10.31
C PRO A 174 14.86 23.96 11.60
N PRO A 175 15.36 23.53 12.78
CA PRO A 175 14.96 24.11 14.05
C PRO A 175 15.17 25.63 14.09
N LEU A 176 14.29 26.34 14.78
CA LEU A 176 14.32 27.81 14.86
C LEU A 176 15.64 28.37 15.44
N VAL A 177 16.37 27.54 16.20
CA VAL A 177 17.72 27.83 16.70
C VAL A 177 18.73 27.98 15.56
N SER A 178 18.64 27.11 14.54
CA SER A 178 19.55 27.10 13.39
C SER A 178 19.05 27.96 12.23
N TYR A 179 17.73 28.10 12.10
CA TYR A 179 17.09 28.80 11.00
C TYR A 179 16.03 29.77 11.56
N PRO A 180 16.37 31.07 11.66
CA PRO A 180 15.53 32.04 12.35
C PRO A 180 14.10 32.10 11.82
N LEU A 181 13.14 32.35 12.72
CA LEU A 181 11.70 32.44 12.41
C LEU A 181 11.39 33.26 11.16
N ARG A 182 12.04 34.42 10.98
CA ARG A 182 11.86 35.28 9.82
C ARG A 182 12.26 34.60 8.49
N GLN A 183 13.32 33.81 8.49
CA GLN A 183 13.74 33.10 7.29
C GLN A 183 12.76 31.97 6.97
N SER A 184 12.32 31.22 7.99
CA SER A 184 11.32 30.16 7.87
C SER A 184 9.97 30.67 7.34
N THR A 185 9.45 31.78 7.89
CA THR A 185 8.19 32.36 7.43
C THR A 185 8.29 32.96 6.03
N ARG A 186 9.47 33.48 5.63
CA ARG A 186 9.70 33.94 4.24
C ARG A 186 9.75 32.78 3.25
N LEU A 187 10.27 31.62 3.65
CA LEU A 187 10.21 30.41 2.84
C LEU A 187 8.75 29.98 2.63
N LEU A 188 7.97 29.93 3.72
CA LEU A 188 6.54 29.64 3.65
C LEU A 188 5.78 30.65 2.79
N GLU A 189 6.08 31.95 2.92
CA GLU A 189 5.53 33.02 2.07
C GLU A 189 5.87 32.81 0.59
N ALA A 190 7.10 32.41 0.27
CA ALA A 190 7.52 32.15 -1.10
C ALA A 190 6.76 30.95 -1.71
N ILE A 191 6.58 29.87 -0.95
CA ILE A 191 5.78 28.71 -1.37
C ILE A 191 4.31 29.14 -1.55
N ALA A 192 3.77 29.90 -0.61
CA ALA A 192 2.41 30.43 -0.68
C ALA A 192 2.19 31.32 -1.91
N ARG A 193 3.15 32.20 -2.24
CA ARG A 193 3.10 33.00 -3.46
C ARG A 193 3.14 32.15 -4.74
N SER A 194 3.94 31.09 -4.75
CA SER A 194 3.97 30.14 -5.87
C SER A 194 2.60 29.52 -6.11
N LEU A 195 1.96 29.04 -5.04
CA LEU A 195 0.60 28.47 -5.08
C LEU A 195 -0.48 29.51 -5.41
N ASN A 196 -0.32 30.76 -4.97
CA ASN A 196 -1.22 31.86 -5.28
C ASN A 196 -1.26 32.18 -6.78
N ASN A 197 -0.13 32.01 -7.47
CA ASN A 197 0.02 32.29 -8.90
C ASN A 197 -0.40 31.14 -9.81
N ILE A 198 -0.80 29.99 -9.25
CA ILE A 198 -1.38 28.91 -10.03
C ILE A 198 -2.71 29.40 -10.61
N LEU A 199 -2.94 29.24 -11.91
CA LEU A 199 -4.19 29.62 -12.58
C LEU A 199 -5.24 28.50 -12.50
N GLU A 200 -4.80 27.26 -12.74
CA GLU A 200 -5.66 26.09 -12.87
C GLU A 200 -5.28 25.00 -11.86
N ARG A 201 -6.17 24.04 -11.61
CA ARG A 201 -5.85 22.90 -10.75
C ARG A 201 -4.62 22.15 -11.29
N PHE A 202 -3.82 21.53 -10.44
CA PHE A 202 -2.73 20.66 -10.89
C PHE A 202 -3.24 19.52 -11.79
N HIS A 203 -2.87 19.52 -13.08
CA HIS A 203 -3.33 18.50 -14.04
C HIS A 203 -2.33 18.16 -15.15
N GLN A 204 -1.40 19.05 -15.52
CA GLN A 204 -0.45 18.82 -16.62
C GLN A 204 0.71 17.88 -16.23
N SER A 205 1.19 17.98 -14.99
CA SER A 205 2.36 17.21 -14.52
C SER A 205 2.00 15.86 -13.90
N TYR A 206 3.01 14.98 -13.83
CA TYR A 206 2.88 13.58 -13.42
C TYR A 206 2.44 13.39 -11.96
N PHE A 207 1.62 12.37 -11.74
CA PHE A 207 1.23 11.83 -10.42
C PHE A 207 1.82 10.44 -10.14
N LEU A 208 2.34 9.77 -11.17
CA LEU A 208 2.95 8.45 -11.08
C LEU A 208 4.43 8.57 -11.46
N TYR A 209 5.27 8.76 -10.44
CA TYR A 209 6.72 8.92 -10.58
C TYR A 209 7.46 8.31 -9.38
N ILE A 210 8.73 8.00 -9.57
CA ILE A 210 9.65 7.64 -8.47
C ILE A 210 10.78 8.67 -8.47
N LEU A 211 11.03 9.32 -7.34
CA LEU A 211 12.15 10.26 -7.26
C LEU A 211 13.47 9.48 -7.15
N ALA A 212 14.41 9.82 -8.02
CA ALA A 212 15.79 9.35 -7.94
C ALA A 212 16.67 10.33 -7.16
N SER A 213 16.34 11.62 -7.23
CA SER A 213 16.89 12.67 -6.38
C SER A 213 15.86 13.80 -6.24
N THR A 214 16.23 14.91 -5.61
CA THR A 214 15.41 16.14 -5.56
C THR A 214 15.09 16.73 -6.92
N ASP A 215 15.98 16.53 -7.90
CA ASP A 215 15.91 17.15 -9.23
C ASP A 215 15.65 16.14 -10.35
N ASN A 216 15.77 14.84 -10.06
CA ASN A 216 15.60 13.76 -11.03
C ASN A 216 14.49 12.81 -10.60
N PHE A 217 13.61 12.48 -11.55
CA PHE A 217 12.53 11.53 -11.35
C PHE A 217 12.48 10.51 -12.49
N VAL A 218 11.93 9.34 -12.20
CA VAL A 218 11.63 8.29 -13.15
C VAL A 218 10.12 8.29 -13.40
N SER A 219 9.72 8.49 -14.66
CA SER A 219 8.30 8.48 -15.04
C SER A 219 7.75 7.06 -15.15
N ILE A 220 6.42 6.95 -15.10
CA ILE A 220 5.66 5.70 -15.23
C ILE A 220 6.10 4.80 -16.39
N ALA A 221 6.48 5.39 -17.53
CA ALA A 221 6.85 4.65 -18.74
C ALA A 221 8.09 3.75 -18.54
N TYR A 222 8.99 4.12 -17.62
CA TYR A 222 10.23 3.38 -17.40
C TYR A 222 10.10 2.22 -16.41
N PHE A 223 9.25 2.36 -15.37
CA PHE A 223 9.14 1.33 -14.33
C PHE A 223 7.96 0.37 -14.54
N MET A 224 6.91 0.76 -15.26
CA MET A 224 5.76 -0.15 -15.52
C MET A 224 6.12 -1.42 -16.31
N PRO A 225 7.05 -1.41 -17.30
CA PRO A 225 7.46 -2.65 -17.96
C PRO A 225 8.05 -3.70 -17.02
N ILE A 226 8.64 -3.29 -15.88
CA ILE A 226 9.23 -4.20 -14.89
C ILE A 226 8.15 -5.12 -14.31
N ILE A 227 6.98 -4.57 -13.95
CA ILE A 227 5.90 -5.38 -13.41
C ILE A 227 5.30 -6.31 -14.48
N GLY A 228 5.20 -5.85 -15.73
CA GLY A 228 4.81 -6.70 -16.86
C GLY A 228 5.77 -7.89 -17.04
N GLY A 229 7.08 -7.65 -16.96
CA GLY A 229 8.09 -8.70 -17.04
C GLY A 229 8.02 -9.72 -15.89
N ILE A 230 7.77 -9.26 -14.67
CA ILE A 230 7.60 -10.15 -13.50
C ILE A 230 6.32 -10.98 -13.60
N LEU A 231 5.23 -10.44 -14.15
CA LEU A 231 3.96 -11.14 -14.31
C LEU A 231 3.92 -12.06 -15.54
N LEU A 232 4.80 -11.85 -16.52
CA LEU A 232 4.83 -12.62 -17.78
C LEU A 232 4.88 -14.15 -17.59
N PRO A 233 5.66 -14.73 -16.65
CA PRO A 233 5.63 -16.18 -16.42
C PRO A 233 4.25 -16.70 -16.05
N LEU A 234 3.50 -15.98 -15.21
CA LEU A 234 2.14 -16.38 -14.82
C LEU A 234 1.19 -16.37 -16.02
N LEU A 235 1.28 -15.35 -16.89
CA LEU A 235 0.49 -15.28 -18.12
C LEU A 235 0.81 -16.43 -19.08
N ILE A 236 2.08 -16.81 -19.23
CA ILE A 236 2.49 -17.95 -20.04
C ILE A 236 1.91 -19.26 -19.49
N TYR A 237 1.99 -19.46 -18.17
CA TYR A 237 1.43 -20.66 -17.54
C TYR A 237 -0.11 -20.68 -17.60
N ALA A 238 -0.77 -19.54 -17.43
CA ALA A 238 -2.22 -19.42 -17.60
C ALA A 238 -2.63 -19.75 -19.05
N TYR A 239 -1.93 -19.20 -20.05
CA TYR A 239 -2.17 -19.52 -21.45
C TYR A 239 -1.96 -21.00 -21.76
N ARG A 240 -0.88 -21.59 -21.22
CA ARG A 240 -0.64 -23.03 -21.33
C ARG A 240 -1.82 -23.82 -20.77
N ASP A 241 -2.27 -23.52 -19.56
CA ASP A 241 -3.38 -24.25 -18.92
C ASP A 241 -4.69 -24.08 -19.70
N TRP A 242 -4.96 -22.88 -20.22
CA TRP A 242 -6.10 -22.62 -21.11
C TRP A 242 -6.12 -23.58 -22.30
N THR A 243 -4.98 -23.81 -22.95
CA THR A 243 -4.91 -24.72 -24.12
C THR A 243 -5.11 -26.20 -23.78
N PHE A 244 -4.94 -26.59 -22.52
CA PHE A 244 -5.13 -27.98 -22.05
C PHE A 244 -6.51 -28.23 -21.43
N ILE A 245 -7.32 -27.19 -21.19
CA ILE A 245 -8.65 -27.32 -20.61
C ILE A 245 -9.65 -27.76 -21.68
N ASN A 246 -10.29 -28.92 -21.47
CA ASN A 246 -11.35 -29.43 -22.35
C ASN A 246 -12.71 -28.74 -22.13
N TYR A 247 -13.03 -28.43 -20.87
CA TYR A 247 -14.26 -27.74 -20.47
C TYR A 247 -13.93 -26.71 -19.40
N LEU A 248 -14.24 -25.44 -19.67
CA LEU A 248 -14.05 -24.38 -18.70
C LEU A 248 -15.20 -24.40 -17.69
N THR A 249 -14.90 -24.71 -16.44
CA THR A 249 -15.84 -24.65 -15.32
C THR A 249 -15.39 -23.57 -14.35
N VAL A 250 -16.32 -22.75 -13.86
CA VAL A 250 -16.03 -21.82 -12.76
C VAL A 250 -15.80 -22.66 -11.49
N PRO A 251 -14.58 -22.68 -10.92
CA PRO A 251 -14.28 -23.53 -9.78
C PRO A 251 -15.05 -23.08 -8.55
N ARG A 252 -15.68 -24.02 -7.83
CA ARG A 252 -16.43 -23.72 -6.61
C ARG A 252 -15.51 -23.20 -5.52
N THR A 253 -14.30 -23.76 -5.43
CA THR A 253 -13.26 -23.31 -4.49
C THR A 253 -12.91 -21.84 -4.72
N TRP A 254 -12.78 -21.41 -5.98
CA TRP A 254 -12.46 -20.02 -6.30
C TRP A 254 -13.54 -19.06 -5.76
N LEU A 255 -14.81 -19.36 -6.06
CA LEU A 255 -15.93 -18.56 -5.60
C LEU A 255 -16.06 -18.55 -4.06
N LEU A 256 -15.90 -19.71 -3.43
CA LEU A 256 -16.03 -19.85 -1.98
C LEU A 256 -14.90 -19.15 -1.22
N MET A 257 -13.66 -19.23 -1.69
CA MET A 257 -12.52 -18.55 -1.02
C MET A 257 -12.69 -17.03 -1.05
N HIS A 258 -13.11 -16.46 -2.18
CA HIS A 258 -13.43 -15.03 -2.25
C HIS A 258 -14.66 -14.66 -1.43
N ALA A 259 -15.71 -15.48 -1.42
CA ALA A 259 -16.89 -15.25 -0.57
C ALA A 259 -16.53 -15.24 0.92
N ILE A 260 -15.68 -16.18 1.37
CA ILE A 260 -15.16 -16.20 2.76
C ILE A 260 -14.36 -14.92 3.04
N GLY A 261 -13.44 -14.54 2.16
CA GLY A 261 -12.65 -13.31 2.32
C GLY A 261 -13.50 -12.04 2.40
N LEU A 262 -14.50 -11.92 1.52
CA LEU A 262 -15.47 -10.83 1.50
C LEU A 262 -16.31 -10.80 2.79
N CYS A 263 -16.81 -11.94 3.24
CA CYS A 263 -17.56 -12.04 4.50
C CYS A 263 -16.70 -11.63 5.70
N ILE A 264 -15.46 -12.09 5.79
CA ILE A 264 -14.53 -11.70 6.87
C ILE A 264 -14.30 -10.19 6.85
N TRP A 265 -14.13 -9.58 5.69
CA TRP A 265 -13.96 -8.12 5.58
C TRP A 265 -15.22 -7.36 5.99
N MET A 266 -16.40 -7.72 5.49
CA MET A 266 -17.66 -7.04 5.84
C MET A 266 -18.00 -7.19 7.33
N ILE A 267 -17.88 -8.40 7.87
CA ILE A 267 -18.13 -8.68 9.29
C ILE A 267 -17.13 -7.93 10.15
N SER A 268 -15.83 -7.97 9.82
CA SER A 268 -14.82 -7.28 10.63
C SER A 268 -15.01 -5.76 10.59
N THR A 269 -15.24 -5.16 9.41
CA THR A 269 -15.48 -3.72 9.28
C THR A 269 -16.69 -3.27 10.11
N LYS A 270 -17.81 -3.99 10.03
CA LYS A 270 -18.99 -3.69 10.83
C LYS A 270 -18.74 -3.90 12.33
N TYR A 271 -18.07 -5.00 12.70
CA TYR A 271 -17.77 -5.33 14.09
C TYR A 271 -16.87 -4.28 14.74
N PHE A 272 -15.80 -3.85 14.05
CA PHE A 272 -14.90 -2.80 14.56
C PHE A 272 -15.56 -1.42 14.62
N ALA A 273 -16.59 -1.15 13.80
CA ALA A 273 -17.33 0.10 13.84
C ALA A 273 -18.33 0.15 15.02
N GLU A 274 -19.09 -0.92 15.25
CA GLU A 274 -20.27 -0.89 16.12
C GLU A 274 -20.10 -1.64 17.46
N TYR A 275 -19.23 -2.66 17.52
CA TYR A 275 -19.24 -3.65 18.62
C TYR A 275 -17.90 -3.82 19.34
N THR A 276 -16.83 -3.17 18.88
CA THR A 276 -15.51 -3.32 19.51
C THR A 276 -15.45 -2.63 20.87
N GLU A 277 -15.29 -3.43 21.92
CA GLU A 277 -14.98 -2.96 23.28
C GLU A 277 -13.48 -3.01 23.56
N ASN A 278 -12.82 -4.11 23.16
CA ASN A 278 -11.39 -4.31 23.35
C ASN A 278 -10.69 -4.63 22.03
N THR A 279 -10.26 -3.55 21.35
CA THR A 279 -9.64 -3.61 20.03
C THR A 279 -8.47 -4.59 19.95
N ARG A 280 -7.70 -4.75 21.04
CA ARG A 280 -6.53 -5.63 21.03
C ARG A 280 -6.92 -7.11 20.93
N ASN A 281 -7.92 -7.54 21.70
CA ASN A 281 -8.40 -8.92 21.68
C ASN A 281 -9.14 -9.23 20.37
N ASP A 282 -9.96 -8.28 19.91
CA ASP A 282 -10.71 -8.41 18.66
C ASP A 282 -9.78 -8.56 17.45
N VAL A 283 -8.67 -7.81 17.43
CA VAL A 283 -7.64 -7.94 16.39
C VAL A 283 -6.91 -9.28 16.46
N VAL A 284 -6.69 -9.84 17.65
CA VAL A 284 -6.13 -11.19 17.79
C VAL A 284 -7.08 -12.22 17.19
N LEU A 285 -8.40 -12.10 17.44
CA LEU A 285 -9.41 -12.98 16.85
C LEU A 285 -9.42 -12.87 15.32
N LEU A 286 -9.35 -11.66 14.77
CA LEU A 286 -9.20 -11.45 13.33
C LEU A 286 -7.92 -12.14 12.82
N GLY A 287 -6.79 -11.97 13.49
CA GLY A 287 -5.52 -12.61 13.14
C GLY A 287 -5.61 -14.15 13.14
N ILE A 288 -6.28 -14.74 14.12
CA ILE A 288 -6.52 -16.20 14.17
C ILE A 288 -7.38 -16.64 12.98
N SER A 289 -8.43 -15.88 12.64
CA SER A 289 -9.30 -16.19 11.49
C SER A 289 -8.54 -16.18 10.15
N MET A 290 -7.54 -15.30 10.01
CA MET A 290 -6.69 -15.22 8.82
C MET A 290 -5.77 -16.44 8.64
N LEU A 291 -5.46 -17.17 9.72
CA LEU A 291 -4.55 -18.33 9.69
C LEU A 291 -5.24 -19.65 9.33
N ILE A 292 -6.58 -19.66 9.23
CA ILE A 292 -7.34 -20.88 8.94
C ILE A 292 -7.09 -21.31 7.48
N PRO A 293 -6.59 -22.54 7.23
CA PRO A 293 -6.28 -23.03 5.89
C PRO A 293 -7.54 -23.59 5.20
N TRP A 294 -8.51 -22.72 4.90
CA TRP A 294 -9.77 -23.07 4.24
C TRP A 294 -9.60 -23.92 2.97
N GLY A 295 -8.53 -23.69 2.20
CA GLY A 295 -8.24 -24.47 0.99
C GLY A 295 -7.92 -25.96 1.22
N LEU A 296 -7.48 -26.33 2.43
CA LEU A 296 -7.32 -27.74 2.83
C LEU A 296 -8.60 -28.33 3.41
N LEU A 297 -9.43 -27.50 4.06
CA LEU A 297 -10.71 -27.89 4.63
C LEU A 297 -11.77 -28.13 3.56
N ILE A 298 -11.73 -27.35 2.48
CA ILE A 298 -12.64 -27.46 1.34
C ILE A 298 -11.85 -27.96 0.11
N PRO A 299 -11.77 -29.28 -0.10
CA PRO A 299 -11.00 -29.84 -1.20
C PRO A 299 -11.65 -29.49 -2.56
N THR A 300 -10.80 -29.20 -3.54
CA THR A 300 -11.24 -28.94 -4.91
C THR A 300 -11.50 -30.26 -5.64
N PRO A 301 -12.65 -30.45 -6.32
CA PRO A 301 -12.91 -31.65 -7.09
C PRO A 301 -11.92 -31.76 -8.25
N VAL A 302 -11.55 -32.99 -8.61
CA VAL A 302 -10.46 -33.26 -9.57
C VAL A 302 -10.70 -32.63 -10.94
N THR A 303 -11.96 -32.55 -11.36
CA THR A 303 -12.41 -31.96 -12.62
C THR A 303 -12.20 -30.44 -12.69
N GLU A 304 -12.19 -29.74 -11.55
CA GLU A 304 -12.10 -28.27 -11.50
C GLU A 304 -10.66 -27.76 -11.30
N ILE A 305 -9.68 -28.65 -11.09
CA ILE A 305 -8.29 -28.29 -10.73
C ILE A 305 -7.59 -27.47 -11.82
N GLN A 306 -7.70 -27.88 -13.08
CA GLN A 306 -7.07 -27.18 -14.20
C GLN A 306 -7.66 -25.77 -14.36
N SER A 307 -9.00 -25.68 -14.29
CA SER A 307 -9.71 -24.41 -14.27
C SER A 307 -9.29 -23.55 -13.08
N LEU A 308 -9.19 -24.10 -11.86
CA LEU A 308 -8.74 -23.37 -10.66
C LEU A 308 -7.33 -22.80 -10.83
N ARG A 309 -6.40 -23.59 -11.37
CA ARG A 309 -5.05 -23.12 -11.64
C ARG A 309 -5.05 -21.97 -12.66
N PHE A 310 -5.81 -22.10 -13.74
CA PHE A 310 -5.98 -21.05 -14.74
C PHE A 310 -6.52 -19.75 -14.13
N PHE A 311 -7.64 -19.83 -13.38
CA PHE A 311 -8.25 -18.67 -12.71
C PHE A 311 -7.29 -18.02 -11.71
N LEU A 312 -6.62 -18.80 -10.86
CA LEU A 312 -5.68 -18.28 -9.86
C LEU A 312 -4.49 -17.52 -10.49
N LEU A 313 -3.90 -18.07 -11.56
CA LEU A 313 -2.78 -17.44 -12.25
C LEU A 313 -3.22 -16.14 -12.94
N LEU A 314 -4.37 -16.17 -13.62
CA LEU A 314 -4.92 -15.00 -14.30
C LEU A 314 -5.32 -13.91 -13.30
N GLU A 315 -5.97 -14.29 -12.20
CA GLU A 315 -6.37 -13.39 -11.13
C GLU A 315 -5.16 -12.69 -10.51
N CYS A 316 -4.07 -13.42 -10.22
CA CYS A 316 -2.84 -12.81 -9.72
C CYS A 316 -2.31 -11.72 -10.67
N CYS A 317 -2.31 -11.98 -11.97
CA CYS A 317 -1.87 -11.02 -12.97
C CYS A 317 -2.78 -9.78 -13.02
N LEU A 318 -4.10 -9.98 -13.04
CA LEU A 318 -5.07 -8.90 -13.10
C LEU A 318 -5.05 -8.06 -11.81
N ALA A 319 -5.00 -8.70 -10.65
CA ALA A 319 -4.92 -8.03 -9.36
C ALA A 319 -3.61 -7.24 -9.22
N ALA A 320 -2.46 -7.86 -9.49
CA ALA A 320 -1.18 -7.16 -9.41
C ALA A 320 -1.09 -6.02 -10.44
N GLY A 321 -1.61 -6.22 -11.66
CA GLY A 321 -1.70 -5.19 -12.69
C GLY A 321 -2.57 -4.01 -12.25
N ALA A 322 -3.76 -4.27 -11.71
CA ALA A 322 -4.66 -3.23 -11.19
C ALA A 322 -4.06 -2.47 -10.00
N VAL A 323 -3.47 -3.18 -9.03
CA VAL A 323 -2.80 -2.56 -7.89
C VAL A 323 -1.61 -1.72 -8.36
N SER A 324 -0.91 -2.12 -9.43
CA SER A 324 0.24 -1.36 -9.93
C SER A 324 -0.12 0.06 -10.39
N LEU A 325 -1.34 0.24 -10.91
CA LEU A 325 -1.85 1.54 -11.34
C LEU A 325 -2.23 2.45 -10.16
N LEU A 326 -2.52 1.87 -9.00
CA LEU A 326 -2.85 2.60 -7.77
C LEU A 326 -1.59 2.84 -6.91
N ASN A 327 -0.76 1.82 -6.76
CA ASN A 327 0.47 1.81 -6.01
C ASN A 327 1.44 0.79 -6.62
N PHE A 328 2.30 1.27 -7.51
CA PHE A 328 3.31 0.46 -8.20
C PHE A 328 4.23 -0.28 -7.22
N SER A 329 4.67 0.40 -6.17
CA SER A 329 5.64 -0.12 -5.22
C SER A 329 5.08 -1.30 -4.42
N LEU A 330 3.82 -1.20 -3.97
CA LEU A 330 3.10 -2.30 -3.33
C LEU A 330 2.92 -3.49 -4.28
N ALA A 331 2.49 -3.23 -5.52
CA ALA A 331 2.28 -4.27 -6.52
C ALA A 331 3.57 -5.00 -6.87
N LEU A 332 4.69 -4.28 -6.99
CA LEU A 332 6.00 -4.87 -7.27
C LEU A 332 6.47 -5.75 -6.10
N CYS A 333 6.39 -5.25 -4.86
CA CYS A 333 6.74 -6.05 -3.68
C CYS A 333 5.89 -7.32 -3.57
N PHE A 334 4.59 -7.22 -3.86
CA PHE A 334 3.70 -8.37 -3.92
C PHE A 334 4.11 -9.35 -5.04
N ALA A 335 4.29 -8.87 -6.28
CA ALA A 335 4.56 -9.71 -7.43
C ALA A 335 5.90 -10.47 -7.32
N VAL A 336 6.95 -9.82 -6.79
CA VAL A 336 8.26 -10.45 -6.56
C VAL A 336 8.16 -11.67 -5.64
N VAL A 337 7.21 -11.68 -4.70
CA VAL A 337 6.99 -12.81 -3.79
C VAL A 337 5.93 -13.78 -4.34
N ALA A 338 4.81 -13.27 -4.83
CA ALA A 338 3.67 -14.08 -5.25
C ALA A 338 3.97 -14.89 -6.52
N VAL A 339 4.70 -14.33 -7.49
CA VAL A 339 4.99 -15.02 -8.76
C VAL A 339 5.79 -16.30 -8.55
N PRO A 340 6.96 -16.29 -7.87
CA PRO A 340 7.71 -17.53 -7.64
C PRO A 340 6.92 -18.57 -6.83
N VAL A 341 6.16 -18.11 -5.82
CA VAL A 341 5.30 -18.96 -4.98
C VAL A 341 4.25 -19.66 -5.85
N LEU A 342 3.50 -18.90 -6.66
CA LEU A 342 2.47 -19.45 -7.55
C LEU A 342 3.06 -20.40 -8.59
N VAL A 343 4.13 -20.02 -9.27
CA VAL A 343 4.79 -20.88 -10.26
C VAL A 343 5.24 -22.20 -9.63
N LYS A 344 5.81 -22.16 -8.41
CA LYS A 344 6.34 -23.37 -7.77
C LYS A 344 5.26 -24.29 -7.23
N PHE A 345 4.21 -23.74 -6.63
CA PHE A 345 3.20 -24.53 -5.94
C PHE A 345 2.04 -25.00 -6.83
N THR A 346 1.89 -24.44 -8.03
CA THR A 346 0.85 -24.86 -9.00
C THR A 346 1.32 -25.91 -10.02
N GLN A 347 2.61 -26.28 -10.01
CA GLN A 347 3.16 -27.32 -10.89
C GLN A 347 2.64 -28.72 -10.52
N ASP A 348 2.32 -29.51 -11.55
CA ASP A 348 1.86 -30.89 -11.39
C ASP A 348 2.89 -31.80 -10.70
N ASN A 349 2.39 -32.78 -9.94
CA ASN A 349 3.20 -33.69 -9.13
C ASN A 349 2.86 -35.16 -9.36
N GLU A 350 3.90 -36.00 -9.40
CA GLU A 350 3.74 -37.45 -9.51
C GLU A 350 3.93 -38.21 -8.18
N LYS A 351 4.74 -37.68 -7.25
CA LYS A 351 5.10 -38.37 -5.99
C LYS A 351 4.41 -37.75 -4.77
N ARG A 352 3.85 -38.58 -3.89
CA ARG A 352 3.17 -38.17 -2.65
C ARG A 352 4.05 -37.35 -1.70
N SER A 353 5.31 -37.76 -1.51
CA SER A 353 6.26 -37.05 -0.63
C SER A 353 6.55 -35.62 -1.11
N ARG A 354 6.62 -35.42 -2.43
CA ARG A 354 6.83 -34.09 -3.03
C ARG A 354 5.62 -33.19 -2.86
N ALA A 355 4.40 -33.74 -3.00
CA ALA A 355 3.17 -32.99 -2.75
C ALA A 355 3.08 -32.54 -1.28
N LEU A 356 3.34 -33.45 -0.32
CA LEU A 356 3.33 -33.12 1.11
C LEU A 356 4.37 -32.08 1.50
N LEU A 357 5.60 -32.19 0.97
CA LEU A 357 6.64 -31.19 1.21
C LEU A 357 6.24 -29.82 0.64
N ARG A 358 5.64 -29.78 -0.56
CA ARG A 358 5.15 -28.53 -1.16
C ARG A 358 4.01 -27.92 -0.38
N THR A 359 3.04 -28.70 0.09
CA THR A 359 1.97 -28.17 0.93
C THR A 359 2.50 -27.62 2.25
N ALA A 360 3.51 -28.27 2.86
CA ALA A 360 4.17 -27.75 4.05
C ALA A 360 4.90 -26.42 3.77
N LEU A 361 5.59 -26.32 2.63
CA LEU A 361 6.22 -25.07 2.19
C LEU A 361 5.19 -23.98 1.83
N ALA A 362 4.05 -24.33 1.22
CA ALA A 362 2.97 -23.39 0.93
C ALA A 362 2.33 -22.85 2.22
N LEU A 363 2.18 -23.70 3.24
CA LEU A 363 1.78 -23.27 4.58
C LEU A 363 2.82 -22.34 5.22
N ALA A 364 4.12 -22.63 5.05
CA ALA A 364 5.19 -21.73 5.50
C ALA A 364 5.20 -20.39 4.74
N CYS A 365 4.77 -20.37 3.48
CA CYS A 365 4.58 -19.17 2.66
C CYS A 365 3.24 -18.44 2.94
N HIS A 366 2.62 -18.62 4.10
CA HIS A 366 1.46 -17.83 4.52
C HIS A 366 1.79 -16.32 4.48
N PRO A 367 0.87 -15.44 4.05
CA PRO A 367 1.09 -13.99 4.00
C PRO A 367 1.59 -13.39 5.32
N VAL A 368 1.07 -13.87 6.46
CA VAL A 368 1.54 -13.50 7.82
C VAL A 368 3.00 -13.90 8.06
N CYS A 369 3.44 -15.09 7.62
CA CYS A 369 4.83 -15.54 7.77
C CYS A 369 5.78 -14.75 6.86
N ILE A 370 5.35 -14.43 5.64
CA ILE A 370 6.11 -13.57 4.72
C ILE A 370 6.25 -12.17 5.33
N TYR A 371 5.17 -11.62 5.88
CA TYR A 371 5.20 -10.32 6.54
C TYR A 371 6.05 -10.34 7.82
N ALA A 372 6.04 -11.45 8.58
CA ALA A 372 6.94 -11.66 9.72
C ALA A 372 8.42 -11.54 9.31
N LEU A 373 8.81 -12.26 8.24
CA LEU A 373 10.17 -12.21 7.71
C LEU A 373 10.53 -10.80 7.25
N PHE A 374 9.60 -10.11 6.60
CA PHE A 374 9.78 -8.72 6.22
C PHE A 374 9.97 -7.79 7.43
N LEU A 375 9.24 -7.98 8.53
CA LEU A 375 9.42 -7.19 9.75
C LEU A 375 10.78 -7.43 10.43
N VAL A 376 11.30 -8.65 10.38
CA VAL A 376 12.61 -9.00 10.97
C VAL A 376 13.77 -8.47 10.13
N TYR A 377 13.72 -8.69 8.82
CA TYR A 377 14.87 -8.48 7.93
C TYR A 377 14.67 -7.27 7.00
N GLY A 378 13.49 -7.13 6.40
CA GLY A 378 13.22 -6.10 5.40
C GLY A 378 13.09 -4.69 5.99
N LYS A 379 12.28 -4.53 7.03
CA LYS A 379 12.04 -3.22 7.67
C LYS A 379 13.32 -2.62 8.27
N PRO A 380 14.17 -3.35 9.03
CA PRO A 380 15.40 -2.77 9.57
C PRO A 380 16.41 -2.40 8.49
N TYR A 381 16.51 -3.19 7.43
CA TYR A 381 17.40 -2.92 6.29
C TYR A 381 16.99 -1.64 5.55
N LEU A 382 15.70 -1.53 5.18
CA LEU A 382 15.16 -0.37 4.45
C LEU A 382 14.98 0.87 5.33
N GLY A 383 14.88 0.69 6.64
CA GLY A 383 14.68 1.74 7.65
C GLY A 383 15.96 2.19 8.36
N TYR A 384 17.10 2.27 7.66
CA TYR A 384 18.42 2.70 8.15
C TYR A 384 19.27 1.64 8.89
N GLY A 385 19.47 0.46 8.29
CA GLY A 385 20.52 -0.46 8.72
C GLY A 385 20.41 -0.97 10.17
N GLY A 386 19.18 -1.02 10.70
CA GLY A 386 18.92 -1.54 12.03
C GLY A 386 19.26 -3.04 12.12
N LYS A 387 19.67 -3.49 13.31
CA LYS A 387 19.81 -4.93 13.57
C LYS A 387 18.46 -5.64 13.42
N PRO A 388 18.43 -6.94 13.09
CA PRO A 388 17.20 -7.72 13.06
C PRO A 388 16.44 -7.56 14.38
N VAL A 389 15.15 -7.24 14.28
CA VAL A 389 14.29 -7.05 15.44
C VAL A 389 13.74 -8.41 15.86
N SER A 390 13.74 -8.72 17.15
CA SER A 390 13.11 -9.93 17.68
C SER A 390 11.59 -9.87 17.45
N LEU A 391 11.02 -10.94 16.89
CA LEU A 391 9.57 -11.07 16.77
C LEU A 391 8.97 -11.38 18.14
N ASP A 392 8.15 -10.47 18.63
CA ASP A 392 7.23 -10.71 19.74
C ASP A 392 5.80 -10.76 19.21
N ALA A 393 4.91 -11.48 19.90
CA ALA A 393 3.48 -11.54 19.55
C ALA A 393 2.88 -10.13 19.48
N ASN A 394 3.35 -9.22 20.33
CA ASN A 394 2.93 -7.82 20.35
C ASN A 394 3.23 -7.08 19.05
N THR A 395 4.31 -7.43 18.35
CA THR A 395 4.67 -6.79 17.07
C THR A 395 3.63 -7.10 16.00
N PHE A 396 3.11 -8.33 15.97
CA PHE A 396 2.04 -8.71 15.03
C PHE A 396 0.71 -8.06 15.37
N VAL A 397 0.34 -8.08 16.65
CA VAL A 397 -0.89 -7.43 17.12
C VAL A 397 -0.87 -5.95 16.79
N ASN A 398 0.26 -5.27 17.00
CA ASN A 398 0.42 -3.86 16.65
C ASN A 398 0.34 -3.60 15.13
N ALA A 399 0.88 -4.50 14.32
CA ALA A 399 0.80 -4.37 12.86
C ALA A 399 -0.64 -4.56 12.36
N LEU A 400 -1.38 -5.53 12.90
CA LEU A 400 -2.79 -5.73 12.56
C LEU A 400 -3.66 -4.58 13.09
N LEU A 401 -3.42 -4.09 14.31
CA LEU A 401 -4.08 -2.91 14.87
C LEU A 401 -3.88 -1.69 13.97
N ARG A 402 -2.65 -1.49 13.49
CA ARG A 402 -2.33 -0.42 12.56
C ARG A 402 -3.13 -0.55 11.26
N LEU A 403 -3.18 -1.75 10.69
CA LEU A 403 -3.84 -2.01 9.41
C LEU A 403 -5.38 -1.88 9.52
N VAL A 404 -5.97 -2.31 10.64
CA VAL A 404 -7.39 -2.04 10.95
C VAL A 404 -7.63 -0.54 11.16
N LYS A 405 -6.80 0.14 11.96
CA LYS A 405 -6.91 1.58 12.17
C LYS A 405 -6.81 2.36 10.85
N GLU A 406 -5.85 2.02 10.00
CA GLU A 406 -5.65 2.68 8.71
C GLU A 406 -6.84 2.46 7.76
N HIS A 407 -7.48 1.29 7.82
CA HIS A 407 -8.70 1.01 7.06
C HIS A 407 -9.91 1.79 7.61
N MET A 408 -10.15 1.70 8.92
CA MET A 408 -11.33 2.30 9.57
C MET A 408 -11.28 3.82 9.57
N VAL A 409 -10.11 4.42 9.83
CA VAL A 409 -9.98 5.87 10.01
C VAL A 409 -9.75 6.58 8.68
N TYR A 410 -8.95 6.01 7.77
CA TYR A 410 -8.54 6.71 6.55
C TYR A 410 -9.10 6.07 5.26
N GLY A 411 -9.76 4.91 5.33
CA GLY A 411 -10.20 4.19 4.15
C GLY A 411 -9.07 3.50 3.38
N SER A 412 -7.99 3.08 4.06
CA SER A 412 -6.88 2.35 3.40
C SER A 412 -7.36 1.07 2.71
N HIS A 413 -6.85 0.81 1.49
CA HIS A 413 -7.21 -0.37 0.71
C HIS A 413 -6.39 -1.63 1.05
N VAL A 414 -5.40 -1.53 1.94
CA VAL A 414 -4.47 -2.66 2.22
C VAL A 414 -5.17 -3.82 2.94
N LEU A 415 -6.02 -3.54 3.93
CA LEU A 415 -6.81 -4.56 4.63
C LEU A 415 -7.78 -5.32 3.71
N PRO A 416 -8.64 -4.65 2.92
CA PRO A 416 -9.54 -5.36 2.00
C PRO A 416 -8.76 -6.11 0.92
N LEU A 417 -7.65 -5.57 0.39
CA LEU A 417 -6.80 -6.30 -0.56
C LEU A 417 -6.26 -7.60 0.06
N LEU A 418 -5.81 -7.55 1.31
CA LEU A 418 -5.31 -8.71 2.03
C LEU A 418 -6.41 -9.77 2.24
N LEU A 419 -7.59 -9.35 2.74
CA LEU A 419 -8.68 -10.25 3.08
C LEU A 419 -9.44 -10.82 1.88
N VAL A 420 -9.65 -10.02 0.84
CA VAL A 420 -10.52 -10.36 -0.30
C VAL A 420 -9.74 -10.95 -1.47
N ILE A 421 -8.44 -10.65 -1.60
CA ILE A 421 -7.62 -11.11 -2.73
C ILE A 421 -6.47 -12.00 -2.24
N VAL A 422 -5.55 -11.48 -1.43
CA VAL A 422 -4.30 -12.18 -1.10
C VAL A 422 -4.55 -13.47 -0.30
N LEU A 423 -5.39 -13.44 0.72
CA LEU A 423 -5.70 -14.63 1.53
C LEU A 423 -6.51 -15.69 0.76
N PRO A 424 -7.53 -15.33 -0.03
CA PRO A 424 -8.19 -16.28 -0.94
C PRO A 424 -7.22 -16.92 -1.93
N MET A 425 -6.35 -16.13 -2.57
CA MET A 425 -5.32 -16.67 -3.47
C MET A 425 -4.39 -17.66 -2.77
N TRP A 426 -3.90 -17.33 -1.57
CA TRP A 426 -3.07 -18.25 -0.79
C TRP A 426 -3.83 -19.54 -0.44
N ASN A 427 -5.09 -19.45 -0.05
CA ASN A 427 -5.91 -20.62 0.23
C ASN A 427 -6.13 -21.49 -1.01
N MET A 428 -6.26 -20.91 -2.21
CA MET A 428 -6.37 -21.66 -3.46
C MET A 428 -5.07 -22.40 -3.86
N ILE A 429 -3.91 -21.94 -3.40
CA ILE A 429 -2.62 -22.63 -3.63
C ILE A 429 -2.56 -23.97 -2.88
N LEU A 430 -3.15 -24.05 -1.68
CA LEU A 430 -3.07 -25.24 -0.82
C LEU A 430 -3.63 -26.53 -1.46
N PRO A 431 -4.86 -26.56 -2.01
CA PRO A 431 -5.37 -27.75 -2.68
C PRO A 431 -4.55 -28.07 -3.94
N LEU A 432 -4.13 -27.05 -4.71
CA LEU A 432 -3.30 -27.26 -5.91
C LEU A 432 -1.93 -27.88 -5.58
N ALA A 433 -1.32 -27.50 -4.46
CA ALA A 433 -0.05 -28.07 -4.00
C ALA A 433 -0.16 -29.55 -3.57
N LEU A 434 -1.35 -29.97 -3.11
CA LEU A 434 -1.61 -31.34 -2.63
C LEU A 434 -1.93 -32.33 -3.76
N VAL A 435 -2.51 -31.84 -4.86
CA VAL A 435 -3.02 -32.64 -5.98
C VAL A 435 -1.91 -33.43 -6.69
N ARG A 436 -2.28 -34.62 -7.20
CA ARG A 436 -1.41 -35.53 -7.97
C ARG A 436 -1.90 -35.67 -9.41
N SER A 437 -0.99 -35.65 -10.40
CA SER A 437 -1.37 -35.74 -11.82
C SER A 437 -2.01 -37.09 -12.21
N LYS A 438 -1.65 -38.19 -11.53
CA LYS A 438 -2.25 -39.52 -11.79
C LYS A 438 -3.76 -39.60 -11.50
N LEU A 439 -4.30 -38.70 -10.68
CA LEU A 439 -5.74 -38.62 -10.43
C LEU A 439 -6.47 -37.86 -11.55
N VAL A 440 -5.76 -37.04 -12.32
CA VAL A 440 -6.31 -36.22 -13.41
C VAL A 440 -6.32 -37.01 -14.74
N SER A 441 -5.37 -37.94 -14.95
CA SER A 441 -5.32 -38.78 -16.16
C SER A 441 -6.25 -40.00 -16.10
N ASN A 442 -6.47 -40.56 -14.92
CA ASN A 442 -7.31 -41.73 -14.74
C ASN A 442 -8.59 -41.31 -14.02
N GLY A 443 -9.64 -41.04 -14.80
CA GLY A 443 -10.99 -41.19 -14.28
C GLY A 443 -11.12 -42.60 -13.73
N THR A 444 -11.09 -42.75 -12.41
CA THR A 444 -11.46 -43.95 -11.61
C THR A 444 -10.83 -45.30 -12.02
N PRO A 445 -9.91 -45.88 -11.22
CA PRO A 445 -9.59 -47.31 -11.29
C PRO A 445 -10.80 -48.23 -11.02
N GLU A 446 -11.83 -47.71 -10.33
CA GLU A 446 -13.05 -48.46 -10.00
C GLU A 446 -13.96 -48.72 -11.22
N ALA A 447 -13.84 -47.93 -12.29
CA ALA A 447 -14.60 -48.15 -13.53
C ALA A 447 -14.00 -49.26 -14.41
N GLU A 448 -12.67 -49.40 -14.44
CA GLU A 448 -12.01 -50.49 -15.19
C GLU A 448 -12.17 -51.85 -14.48
N GLU A 449 -12.27 -51.87 -13.16
CA GLU A 449 -12.50 -53.11 -12.40
C GLU A 449 -13.96 -53.57 -12.50
N GLN A 450 -14.93 -52.64 -12.53
CA GLN A 450 -16.34 -52.97 -12.79
C GLN A 450 -16.60 -53.36 -14.26
N ALA A 451 -15.92 -52.74 -15.23
CA ALA A 451 -16.03 -53.11 -16.64
C ALA A 451 -15.45 -54.52 -16.92
N LYS A 452 -14.34 -54.89 -16.26
CA LYS A 452 -13.78 -56.25 -16.36
C LYS A 452 -14.63 -57.31 -15.68
N ILE A 453 -15.33 -56.98 -14.60
CA ILE A 453 -16.25 -57.94 -13.94
C ILE A 453 -17.50 -58.19 -14.81
N VAL A 454 -17.99 -57.17 -15.54
CA VAL A 454 -19.11 -57.31 -16.48
C VAL A 454 -18.72 -58.05 -17.76
N GLU A 455 -17.51 -57.85 -18.30
CA GLU A 455 -17.01 -58.63 -19.44
C GLU A 455 -16.77 -60.12 -19.09
N VAL A 456 -16.33 -60.42 -17.86
CA VAL A 456 -16.11 -61.82 -17.42
C VAL A 456 -17.43 -62.53 -17.10
N GLN A 457 -18.49 -61.82 -16.73
CA GLN A 457 -19.83 -62.42 -16.58
C GLN A 457 -20.52 -62.70 -17.91
N ASN A 458 -20.32 -61.86 -18.94
CA ASN A 458 -20.95 -62.05 -20.25
C ASN A 458 -20.26 -63.11 -21.13
N HIS A 459 -19.08 -63.62 -20.76
CA HIS A 459 -18.38 -64.66 -21.52
C HIS A 459 -18.61 -66.09 -21.00
N ASN A 460 -19.43 -66.26 -19.95
CA ASN A 460 -19.79 -67.56 -19.39
C ASN A 460 -21.23 -68.00 -19.72
N ASP A 461 -21.98 -67.20 -20.49
CA ASP A 461 -23.39 -67.47 -20.85
C ASP A 461 -23.62 -67.68 -22.37
N ASP A 462 -22.56 -67.91 -23.17
CA ASP A 462 -22.65 -68.33 -24.59
C ASP A 462 -22.09 -69.74 -24.83
#